data_AF-A0A7W4E988-F1
#
_entry.id   AF-A0A7W4E988-F1
#
_cell.length_a   1.000
_cell.length_b   1.000
_cell.length_c   1.000
_cell.angle_alpha   90.00
_cell.angle_beta   90.00
_cell.angle_gamma   90.00
#
_symmetry.space_group_name_H-M   'P 1'
#
loop_
_entity.id
_entity.type
_entity.pdbx_description
1 polymer ?
#
loop_
_entity_poly.entity_id
_entity_poly.type
_entity_poly.pdbx_seq_one_letter_code
_entity_poly.pdbx_strand_id
1 'polypeptide(L)'
;MFVLVFTTCNHGDKRMQEQDIVLSECLVAYYRQDRENPPVNFFRGSLNKFLQLSEIPPYGKVLKRSCTNNREATVVVVGRQSGYNVTLVAEERDGIIR
;
A
#
# COMPACT_ATOMS: atom_id res chain seq x y z
N MET A 1 -23.74 21.54 -5.80
CA MET A 1 -24.09 20.13 -5.51
C MET A 1 -23.34 19.28 -6.53
N PHE A 2 -22.23 18.66 -6.14
CA PHE A 2 -21.40 17.87 -7.05
C PHE A 2 -21.89 16.43 -7.03
N VAL A 3 -22.47 15.97 -8.15
CA VAL A 3 -22.87 14.58 -8.36
C VAL A 3 -21.71 13.90 -9.10
N LEU A 4 -20.99 13.02 -8.42
CA LEU A 4 -19.98 12.16 -9.04
C LEU A 4 -20.71 10.97 -9.67
N VAL A 5 -20.81 10.95 -11.00
CA VAL A 5 -21.35 9.82 -11.77
C VAL A 5 -20.21 8.87 -12.04
N PHE A 6 -20.27 7.65 -11.49
CA PHE A 6 -19.34 6.57 -11.82
C PHE A 6 -19.72 6.01 -13.18
N THR A 7 -18.89 6.29 -14.19
CA THR A 7 -18.99 5.66 -15.51
C THR A 7 -18.59 4.19 -15.42
N THR A 8 -19.57 3.31 -15.58
CA THR A 8 -19.37 1.88 -15.82
C THR A 8 -18.89 1.69 -17.26
N CYS A 9 -17.59 1.47 -17.45
CA CYS A 9 -17.06 1.12 -18.76
C CYS A 9 -17.28 -0.37 -19.02
N ASN A 10 -18.35 -0.70 -19.75
CA ASN A 10 -18.43 -1.95 -20.52
C ASN A 10 -17.95 -1.66 -21.94
N HIS A 11 -16.87 -2.32 -22.38
CA HIS A 11 -16.56 -2.49 -23.80
C HIS A 11 -16.12 -3.94 -24.01
N GLY A 12 -16.86 -4.65 -24.87
CA GLY A 12 -16.80 -6.10 -24.97
C GLY A 12 -15.66 -6.63 -25.84
N ASP A 13 -15.38 -7.92 -25.70
CA ASP A 13 -15.43 -8.89 -26.79
C ASP A 13 -15.51 -10.30 -26.18
N LYS A 14 -16.46 -11.11 -26.64
CA LYS A 14 -16.60 -12.51 -26.26
C LYS A 14 -15.79 -13.36 -27.23
N ARG A 15 -14.54 -13.74 -26.91
CA ARG A 15 -13.90 -14.96 -27.44
C ARG A 15 -12.92 -15.56 -26.44
N MET A 16 -13.14 -16.85 -26.21
CA MET A 16 -12.30 -17.85 -25.56
C MET A 16 -10.80 -17.48 -25.53
N GLN A 17 -10.28 -17.25 -24.33
CA GLN A 17 -8.99 -17.76 -23.89
C GLN A 17 -8.96 -17.75 -22.37
N GLU A 18 -9.16 -18.94 -21.83
CA GLU A 18 -8.91 -19.34 -20.45
C GLU A 18 -7.40 -19.24 -20.21
N GLN A 19 -6.88 -18.03 -20.00
CA GLN A 19 -5.49 -17.77 -19.62
C GLN A 19 -5.48 -16.58 -18.67
N ASP A 20 -5.28 -16.87 -17.39
CA ASP A 20 -4.59 -16.02 -16.43
C ASP A 20 -4.68 -14.51 -16.68
N ILE A 21 -5.83 -13.92 -16.34
CA ILE A 21 -5.78 -12.54 -15.84
C ILE A 21 -5.07 -12.67 -14.49
N VAL A 22 -3.73 -12.71 -14.52
CA VAL A 22 -2.90 -12.35 -13.38
C VAL A 22 -3.29 -10.91 -13.10
N LEU A 23 -4.33 -10.72 -12.27
CA LEU A 23 -4.53 -9.48 -11.57
C LEU A 23 -3.25 -9.33 -10.76
N SER A 24 -2.26 -8.62 -11.30
CA SER A 24 -1.08 -8.20 -10.56
C SER A 24 -1.59 -7.42 -9.36
N GLU A 25 -1.80 -8.11 -8.25
CA GLU A 25 -2.25 -7.49 -7.02
C GLU A 25 -1.10 -6.59 -6.57
N CYS A 26 -1.31 -5.27 -6.59
CA CYS A 26 -0.35 -4.34 -6.00
C CYS A 26 -0.12 -4.71 -4.54
N LEU A 27 1.15 -4.82 -4.15
CA LEU A 27 1.57 -5.13 -2.79
C LEU A 27 2.42 -3.98 -2.28
N VAL A 28 2.17 -3.51 -1.06
CA VAL A 28 3.04 -2.55 -0.40
C VAL A 28 3.86 -3.29 0.64
N ALA A 29 5.17 -3.35 0.41
CA ALA A 29 6.13 -3.81 1.41
C ALA A 29 6.48 -2.64 2.32
N TYR A 30 6.44 -2.83 3.64
CA TYR A 30 6.79 -1.78 4.58
C TYR A 30 7.59 -2.28 5.77
N TYR A 31 8.55 -1.48 6.21
CA TYR A 31 9.53 -1.85 7.23
C TYR A 31 10.06 -0.63 7.99
N ARG A 32 10.68 -0.87 9.14
CA ARG A 32 11.29 0.19 9.97
C ARG A 32 12.58 0.70 9.35
N GLN A 33 12.71 2.01 9.20
CA GLN A 33 13.95 2.62 8.71
C GLN A 33 15.11 2.53 9.72
N ASP A 34 14.79 2.50 11.02
CA ASP A 34 15.76 2.59 12.11
C ASP A 34 16.44 1.26 12.49
N ARG A 35 16.24 0.20 11.70
CA ARG A 35 16.87 -1.11 11.92
C ARG A 35 17.67 -1.52 10.70
N GLU A 36 18.82 -2.14 10.93
CA GLU A 36 19.72 -2.64 9.87
C GLU A 36 19.10 -3.81 9.08
N ASN A 37 18.29 -4.65 9.75
CA ASN A 37 17.54 -5.75 9.13
C ASN A 37 16.11 -5.82 9.71
N PRO A 38 15.21 -4.91 9.31
CA PRO A 38 13.86 -4.85 9.83
C PRO A 38 12.99 -5.98 9.25
N PRO A 39 12.05 -6.54 10.04
CA PRO A 39 11.04 -7.43 9.47
C PRO A 39 10.18 -6.67 8.45
N VAL A 40 10.10 -7.20 7.24
CA VAL A 40 9.26 -6.66 6.17
C VAL A 40 7.85 -7.16 6.35
N ASN A 41 6.90 -6.24 6.37
CA ASN A 41 5.47 -6.53 6.41
C ASN A 41 4.86 -6.19 5.06
N PHE A 42 3.72 -6.80 4.76
CA PHE A 42 3.05 -6.62 3.48
C PHE A 42 1.61 -6.18 3.68
N PHE A 43 1.19 -5.21 2.88
CA PHE A 43 -0.19 -4.77 2.76
C PHE A 43 -0.67 -5.05 1.34
N ARG A 44 -1.80 -5.76 1.20
CA ARG A 44 -2.43 -6.00 -0.10
C ARG A 44 -3.19 -4.75 -0.53
N GLY A 45 -2.73 -4.11 -1.59
CA GLY A 45 -3.28 -2.87 -2.13
C GLY A 45 -2.20 -1.93 -2.64
N SER A 46 -2.63 -0.82 -3.24
CA SER A 46 -1.71 0.23 -3.69
C SER A 46 -1.16 1.05 -2.52
N LEU A 47 -0.03 1.73 -2.76
CA LEU A 47 0.57 2.68 -1.84
C LEU A 47 -0.40 3.78 -1.45
N ASN A 48 -1.24 4.25 -2.38
CA ASN A 48 -2.26 5.26 -2.07
C ASN A 48 -3.27 4.74 -1.03
N LYS A 49 -3.73 3.48 -1.15
CA LYS A 49 -4.60 2.87 -0.12
C LYS A 49 -3.87 2.70 1.20
N PHE A 50 -2.61 2.26 1.17
CA PHE A 50 -1.77 2.14 2.36
C PHE A 50 -1.62 3.50 3.08
N LEU A 51 -1.39 4.58 2.33
CA LEU A 51 -1.28 5.93 2.85
C LEU A 51 -2.62 6.51 3.32
N GLN A 52 -3.77 5.86 3.09
CA GLN A 52 -5.03 6.28 3.68
C GLN A 52 -5.28 5.63 5.05
N LEU A 53 -4.50 4.62 5.42
CA LEU A 53 -4.63 3.95 6.71
C LEU A 53 -4.36 4.93 7.86
N SER A 54 -5.29 4.97 8.82
CA SER A 54 -5.12 5.72 10.08
C SER A 54 -4.11 5.04 11.01
N GLU A 55 -3.92 3.73 10.85
CA GLU A 55 -3.03 2.89 11.63
C GLU A 55 -2.33 1.86 10.75
N ILE A 56 -1.05 1.61 11.00
CA ILE A 56 -0.25 0.62 10.28
C ILE A 56 0.19 -0.45 11.29
N PRO A 57 -0.43 -1.64 11.30
CA PRO A 57 0.03 -2.78 12.10
C PRO A 57 1.42 -3.26 11.66
N PRO A 58 2.25 -3.86 12.54
CA PRO A 58 2.10 -3.93 14.00
C PRO A 58 2.54 -2.63 14.71
N TYR A 59 2.84 -1.56 13.98
CA TYR A 59 3.54 -0.39 14.52
C TYR A 59 2.63 0.56 15.29
N GLY A 60 1.59 1.11 14.65
CA GLY A 60 0.63 1.98 15.31
C GLY A 60 0.10 3.13 14.45
N LYS A 61 -0.34 4.19 15.10
CA LYS A 61 -1.13 5.26 14.48
C LYS A 61 -0.27 6.17 13.60
N VAL A 62 -0.74 6.47 12.40
CA VAL A 62 -0.02 7.36 11.47
C VAL A 62 -0.08 8.82 11.95
N LEU A 63 1.09 9.46 12.00
CA LEU A 63 1.24 10.89 12.29
C LEU A 63 1.50 11.71 11.03
N LYS A 64 2.42 11.24 10.19
CA LYS A 64 2.90 11.96 9.03
C LYS A 64 3.21 11.00 7.90
N ARG A 65 3.00 11.45 6.67
CA ARG A 65 3.30 10.74 5.44
C ARG A 65 4.11 11.66 4.54
N SER A 66 5.08 11.10 3.84
CA SER A 66 5.92 11.81 2.89
C SER A 66 6.16 10.91 1.70
N CYS A 67 5.61 11.25 0.53
CA CYS A 67 5.90 10.51 -0.68
C CYS A 67 7.30 10.89 -1.18
N THR A 68 8.18 9.90 -1.31
CA THR A 68 9.54 10.10 -1.87
C THR A 68 9.48 10.03 -3.39
N ASN A 69 8.67 9.10 -3.93
CA ASN A 69 8.40 8.95 -5.36
C ASN A 69 7.02 8.30 -5.57
N ASN A 70 6.68 7.93 -6.81
CA ASN A 70 5.37 7.34 -7.15
C ASN A 70 5.16 5.92 -6.59
N ARG A 71 6.22 5.24 -6.14
CA ARG A 71 6.22 3.87 -5.63
C ARG A 71 6.74 3.76 -4.20
N GLU A 72 7.23 4.83 -3.59
CA GLU A 72 7.83 4.80 -2.26
C GLU A 72 7.36 6.00 -1.43
N ALA A 73 7.00 5.72 -0.18
CA ALA A 73 6.66 6.74 0.80
C ALA A 73 7.23 6.40 2.18
N THR A 74 7.61 7.44 2.90
CA THR A 74 7.97 7.39 4.30
C THR A 74 6.75 7.70 5.16
N VAL A 75 6.46 6.86 6.14
CA VAL A 75 5.35 7.04 7.08
C VAL A 75 5.86 7.06 8.50
N VAL A 76 5.57 8.14 9.23
CA VAL A 76 5.87 8.24 10.67
C VAL A 76 4.64 7.82 11.44
N VAL A 77 4.83 6.87 12.37
CA VAL A 77 3.78 6.32 13.23
C VAL A 77 4.15 6.46 14.69
N VAL A 78 3.15 6.56 15.58
CA VAL A 78 3.35 6.40 17.03
C VAL A 78 3.32 4.92 17.36
N GLY A 79 4.43 4.39 17.89
CA GLY A 79 4.54 3.00 18.31
C GLY A 79 3.56 2.66 19.43
N ARG A 80 2.70 1.65 19.24
CA ARG A 80 1.70 1.21 20.26
C ARG A 80 2.32 0.87 21.61
N GLN A 81 3.50 0.27 21.64
CA GLN A 81 4.13 -0.22 22.87
C GLN A 81 4.98 0.82 23.61
N SER A 82 5.50 1.81 22.89
CA SER A 82 6.58 2.65 23.44
C SER A 82 6.30 4.15 23.39
N GLY A 83 5.23 4.59 22.71
CA GLY A 83 4.90 6.00 22.55
C GLY A 83 5.88 6.81 21.69
N TYR A 84 7.01 6.21 21.28
CA TYR A 84 7.98 6.85 20.39
C TYR A 84 7.50 6.84 18.94
N ASN A 85 7.98 7.85 18.20
CA ASN A 85 7.79 7.93 16.77
C ASN A 85 8.69 6.92 16.07
N VAL A 86 8.09 6.10 15.23
CA VAL A 86 8.77 5.12 14.38
C VAL A 86 8.61 5.56 12.94
N THR A 87 9.71 5.59 12.20
CA THR A 87 9.70 5.87 10.77
C THR A 87 9.67 4.57 9.99
N LEU A 88 8.67 4.44 9.13
CA LEU A 88 8.48 3.31 8.23
C LEU A 88 8.78 3.75 6.81
N VAL A 89 9.44 2.88 6.05
CA VAL A 89 9.53 2.98 4.60
C VAL A 89 8.49 2.04 4.02
N ALA A 90 7.69 2.51 3.08
CA ALA A 90 6.67 1.74 2.37
C ALA A 90 6.93 1.84 0.87
N GLU A 91 6.98 0.69 0.19
CA GLU A 91 7.33 0.54 -1.21
C GLU A 91 6.27 -0.31 -1.92
N GLU A 92 5.68 0.23 -2.98
CA GLU A 92 4.78 -0.48 -3.88
C GLU A 92 5.57 -1.41 -4.78
N ARG A 93 5.18 -2.68 -4.77
CA ARG A 93 5.73 -3.75 -5.58
C ARG A 93 4.64 -4.34 -6.45
N ASP A 94 4.99 -4.56 -7.71
CA ASP A 94 4.20 -5.33 -8.65
C ASP A 94 4.18 -6.79 -8.15
N GLY A 95 3.09 -7.19 -7.51
CA GLY A 95 2.94 -8.53 -6.96
C GLY A 95 2.79 -9.55 -8.06
N ILE A 96 3.86 -10.28 -8.40
CA ILE A 96 3.73 -11.58 -9.06
C ILE A 96 3.51 -12.60 -7.95
N ILE A 97 2.24 -12.88 -7.63
CA ILE A 97 1.89 -14.03 -6.80
C ILE A 97 2.03 -15.25 -7.72
N ARG A 98 3.15 -15.98 -7.62
CA ARG A 98 3.32 -17.29 -8.26
C ARG A 98 2.83 -18.39 -7.33
#